data_AF-A0A1I0RQF2-F1
#
_entry.id   AF-A0A1I0RQF2-F1
#
_cell.length_a   1.000
_cell.length_b   1.000
_cell.length_c   1.000
_cell.angle_alpha   90.00
_cell.angle_beta   90.00
_cell.angle_gamma   90.00
#
_symmetry.space_group_name_H-M   'P 1'
#
loop_
_entity.id
_entity.type
_entity.pdbx_description
1 polymer ?
#
loop_
_entity_poly.entity_id
_entity_poly.type
_entity_poly.pdbx_seq_one_letter_code
_entity_poly.pdbx_strand_id
1 'polypeptide(L)'
;MQDTKERIIELADRLIRTRGFNAFSYKDISDPLEIKNAAVHYYFPSKTDLGIAVINQEIEKLAINKLYWATFPENEQLQFFFDVFYQRSKQGYICLMGSLSPDYETLSAAMQEKVQHMSEDVLEWVTLCLENGRKKQLFHFEGDAYNRALLVVSNMISSLLLARVTGKEVFEKISNQLLKDLL
;
A
#
# COMPACT_ATOMS: atom_id res chain seq x y z
N MET A 1 -21.47 -11.70 8.24
CA MET A 1 -22.05 -10.35 8.34
C MET A 1 -20.93 -9.48 8.88
N GLN A 2 -20.54 -8.43 8.16
CA GLN A 2 -19.37 -7.64 8.52
C GLN A 2 -19.68 -6.68 9.68
N ASP A 3 -18.77 -6.56 10.65
CA ASP A 3 -18.99 -5.68 11.80
C ASP A 3 -18.97 -4.20 11.39
N THR A 4 -19.70 -3.34 12.10
CA THR A 4 -19.77 -1.90 11.81
C THR A 4 -18.39 -1.26 11.86
N LYS A 5 -17.54 -1.69 12.80
CA LYS A 5 -16.16 -1.24 12.92
C LYS A 5 -15.35 -1.55 11.66
N GLU A 6 -15.48 -2.76 11.12
CA GLU A 6 -14.77 -3.19 9.91
C GLU A 6 -15.22 -2.37 8.70
N ARG A 7 -16.52 -2.13 8.55
CA ARG A 7 -17.06 -1.28 7.47
C ARG A 7 -16.54 0.16 7.55
N ILE A 8 -16.35 0.70 8.75
CA ILE A 8 -15.75 2.02 8.96
C ILE A 8 -14.28 2.02 8.49
N ILE A 9 -13.50 1.01 8.87
CA ILE A 9 -12.09 0.89 8.47
C ILE A 9 -11.96 0.78 6.95
N GLU A 10 -12.78 -0.05 6.30
CA GLU A 10 -12.75 -0.23 4.84
C GLU A 10 -13.09 1.05 4.07
N LEU A 11 -14.10 1.79 4.54
CA LEU A 11 -14.46 3.06 3.91
C LEU A 11 -13.38 4.12 4.14
N ALA A 12 -12.75 4.13 5.31
CA ALA A 12 -11.60 4.99 5.59
C ALA A 12 -10.40 4.65 4.69
N ASP A 13 -10.04 3.37 4.53
CA ASP A 13 -8.99 2.92 3.62
C ASP A 13 -9.24 3.40 2.19
N ARG A 14 -10.49 3.25 1.70
CA ARG A 14 -10.90 3.75 0.40
C ARG A 14 -10.74 5.27 0.29
N LEU A 15 -11.18 6.03 1.28
CA LEU A 15 -11.08 7.50 1.29
C LEU A 15 -9.62 7.95 1.29
N ILE A 16 -8.77 7.35 2.13
CA ILE A 16 -7.33 7.62 2.19
C ILE A 16 -6.70 7.36 0.83
N ARG A 17 -6.97 6.19 0.23
CA ARG A 17 -6.40 5.81 -1.07
C ARG A 17 -6.94 6.63 -2.23
N THR A 18 -8.07 7.32 -2.12
CA THR A 18 -8.64 8.08 -3.25
C THR A 18 -8.45 9.58 -3.11
N ARG A 19 -8.47 10.11 -1.88
CA ARG A 19 -8.44 11.54 -1.58
C ARG A 19 -7.23 11.99 -0.75
N GLY A 20 -6.65 11.10 0.06
CA GLY A 20 -5.63 11.43 1.07
C GLY A 20 -6.21 11.44 2.48
N PHE A 21 -5.35 11.30 3.49
CA PHE A 21 -5.79 11.21 4.89
C PHE A 21 -6.38 12.52 5.36
N ASN A 22 -5.77 13.66 5.01
CA ASN A 22 -6.27 14.97 5.43
C ASN A 22 -7.59 15.38 4.77
N ALA A 23 -7.94 14.75 3.63
CA ALA A 23 -9.04 15.17 2.77
C ALA A 23 -10.41 14.52 3.05
N PHE A 24 -10.55 13.76 4.15
CA PHE A 24 -11.85 13.20 4.56
C PHE A 24 -12.23 13.52 6.01
N SER A 25 -13.50 13.44 6.32
CA SER A 25 -14.07 13.64 7.66
C SER A 25 -14.87 12.41 8.10
N TYR A 26 -15.25 12.34 9.38
CA TYR A 26 -16.15 11.27 9.83
C TYR A 26 -17.52 11.34 9.17
N LYS A 27 -17.92 12.50 8.64
CA LYS A 27 -19.14 12.64 7.86
C LYS A 27 -19.05 11.88 6.52
N ASP A 28 -17.89 11.92 5.87
CA ASP A 28 -17.62 11.13 4.65
C ASP A 28 -17.70 9.61 4.88
N ILE A 29 -17.67 9.17 6.15
CA ILE A 29 -17.85 7.78 6.56
C ILE A 29 -19.28 7.50 7.02
N SER A 30 -19.83 8.37 7.87
CA SER A 30 -21.14 8.14 8.47
C SER A 30 -22.26 8.21 7.44
N ASP A 31 -22.18 9.13 6.48
CA ASP A 31 -23.24 9.34 5.49
C ASP A 31 -23.41 8.10 4.58
N PRO A 32 -22.35 7.53 3.95
CA PRO A 32 -22.51 6.34 3.11
C PRO A 32 -22.84 5.05 3.88
N LEU A 33 -22.54 4.99 5.19
CA LEU A 33 -22.89 3.86 6.04
C LEU A 33 -24.27 4.00 6.68
N GLU A 34 -24.96 5.13 6.47
CA GLU A 34 -26.26 5.47 7.08
C GLU A 34 -26.26 5.36 8.61
N ILE A 35 -25.12 5.70 9.24
CA ILE A 35 -24.96 5.73 10.69
C ILE A 35 -24.80 7.17 11.20
N LYS A 36 -25.00 7.37 12.50
CA LYS A 36 -24.71 8.66 13.12
C LYS A 36 -23.19 8.85 13.21
N ASN A 37 -22.71 10.09 13.02
CA ASN A 37 -21.30 10.43 13.22
C ASN A 37 -20.79 10.03 14.63
N ALA A 38 -21.64 10.15 15.65
CA ALA A 38 -21.33 9.67 17.01
C ALA A 38 -20.99 8.16 17.09
N ALA A 39 -21.55 7.32 16.19
CA ALA A 39 -21.20 5.91 16.13
C ALA A 39 -19.77 5.70 15.61
N VAL A 40 -19.30 6.53 14.66
CA VAL A 40 -17.90 6.50 14.21
C VAL A 40 -16.97 6.86 15.37
N HIS A 41 -17.30 7.92 16.13
CA HIS A 41 -16.55 8.31 17.33
C HIS A 41 -16.53 7.24 18.43
N TYR A 42 -17.60 6.46 18.58
CA TYR A 42 -17.65 5.35 19.54
C TYR A 42 -16.56 4.30 19.24
N TYR A 43 -16.38 3.94 17.97
CA TYR A 43 -15.35 2.98 17.55
C TYR A 43 -13.95 3.59 17.46
N PHE A 44 -13.86 4.85 17.05
CA PHE A 44 -12.61 5.57 16.82
C PHE A 44 -12.70 6.97 17.42
N PRO A 45 -12.25 7.15 18.69
CA PRO A 45 -12.34 8.42 19.40
C PRO A 45 -11.70 9.58 18.62
N SER A 46 -10.59 9.31 17.93
CA SER A 46 -9.91 10.26 17.05
C SER A 46 -9.68 9.68 15.64
N LYS A 47 -9.54 10.59 14.66
CA LYS A 47 -9.21 10.22 13.28
C LYS A 47 -7.85 9.52 13.18
N THR A 48 -6.93 9.83 14.10
CA THR A 48 -5.66 9.12 14.26
C THR A 48 -5.88 7.64 14.56
N ASP A 49 -6.78 7.30 15.48
CA ASP A 49 -7.07 5.90 15.84
C ASP A 49 -7.59 5.11 14.64
N LEU A 50 -8.44 5.76 13.83
CA LEU A 50 -8.95 5.18 12.59
C LEU A 50 -7.84 5.00 11.55
N GLY A 51 -6.98 6.00 11.37
CA GLY A 51 -5.82 5.91 10.47
C GLY A 51 -4.87 4.78 10.85
N ILE A 52 -4.56 4.64 12.14
CA ILE A 52 -3.73 3.54 12.67
C ILE A 52 -4.41 2.19 12.43
N ALA A 53 -5.72 2.08 12.63
CA ALA A 53 -6.45 0.84 12.35
C ALA A 53 -6.38 0.43 10.87
N VAL A 54 -6.49 1.40 9.94
CA VAL A 54 -6.30 1.16 8.50
C VAL A 54 -4.89 0.65 8.20
N ILE A 55 -3.86 1.30 8.75
CA ILE A 55 -2.45 0.90 8.54
C ILE A 55 -2.20 -0.50 9.10
N ASN A 56 -2.66 -0.80 10.31
CA ASN A 56 -2.51 -2.12 10.93
C ASN A 56 -3.18 -3.22 10.08
N GLN A 57 -4.37 -2.95 9.51
CA GLN A 57 -5.03 -3.92 8.63
C GLN A 57 -4.22 -4.17 7.34
N GLU A 58 -3.56 -3.15 6.78
CA GLU A 58 -2.67 -3.35 5.63
C GLU A 58 -1.41 -4.13 6.00
N ILE A 59 -0.81 -3.87 7.17
CA ILE A 59 0.34 -4.63 7.68
C ILE A 59 -0.03 -6.10 7.89
N GLU A 60 -1.20 -6.40 8.46
CA GLU A 60 -1.68 -7.78 8.63
C GLU A 60 -1.89 -8.47 7.27
N LYS A 61 -2.49 -7.78 6.30
CA LYS A 61 -2.64 -8.30 4.93
C LYS A 61 -1.28 -8.58 4.29
N LEU A 62 -0.32 -7.68 4.44
CA LEU A 62 1.05 -7.86 3.94
C LEU A 62 1.71 -9.06 4.61
N ALA A 63 1.58 -9.23 5.92
CA ALA A 63 2.14 -10.38 6.64
C ALA A 63 1.58 -11.71 6.13
N ILE A 64 0.25 -11.80 5.93
CA ILE A 64 -0.40 -12.99 5.37
C ILE A 64 0.09 -13.27 3.95
N ASN A 65 0.16 -12.23 3.11
CA ASN A 65 0.66 -12.34 1.75
C ASN A 65 2.10 -12.84 1.70
N LYS A 66 3.00 -12.28 2.52
CA LYS A 66 4.41 -12.70 2.61
C LYS A 66 4.54 -14.18 2.98
N LEU A 67 3.72 -14.67 3.92
CA LEU A 67 3.71 -16.10 4.28
C LEU A 67 3.29 -16.99 3.11
N TYR A 68 2.26 -16.58 2.37
CA TYR A 68 1.81 -17.30 1.18
C TYR A 68 2.87 -17.27 0.07
N TRP A 69 3.40 -16.09 -0.26
CA TRP A 69 4.40 -15.89 -1.31
C TRP A 69 5.69 -16.66 -1.04
N ALA A 70 6.11 -16.79 0.22
CA ALA A 70 7.33 -17.53 0.60
C ALA A 70 7.36 -18.99 0.11
N THR A 71 6.22 -19.55 -0.32
CA THR A 71 6.12 -20.91 -0.89
C THR A 71 6.45 -21.00 -2.38
N PHE A 72 6.72 -19.88 -3.04
CA PHE A 72 6.98 -19.79 -4.49
C PHE A 72 8.41 -19.32 -4.81
N PRO A 73 8.91 -19.53 -6.04
CA PRO A 73 10.15 -18.91 -6.53
C PRO A 73 10.10 -17.37 -6.46
N GLU A 74 11.24 -16.72 -6.23
CA GLU A 74 11.32 -15.28 -5.98
C GLU A 74 10.79 -14.42 -7.14
N ASN A 75 10.91 -14.86 -8.39
CA ASN A 75 10.30 -14.19 -9.54
C ASN A 75 8.76 -14.21 -9.50
N GLU A 76 8.16 -15.31 -9.04
CA GLU A 76 6.72 -15.39 -8.82
C GLU A 76 6.28 -14.56 -7.61
N GLN A 77 7.06 -14.57 -6.53
CA GLN A 77 6.82 -13.71 -5.36
C GLN A 77 6.78 -12.23 -5.74
N LEU A 78 7.76 -11.78 -6.52
CA LEU A 78 7.82 -10.41 -7.00
C LEU A 78 6.64 -10.10 -7.95
N GLN A 79 6.25 -11.05 -8.81
CA GLN A 79 5.05 -10.89 -9.64
C GLN A 79 3.80 -10.69 -8.77
N PHE A 80 3.61 -11.48 -7.71
CA PHE A 80 2.47 -11.29 -6.80
C PHE A 80 2.47 -9.93 -6.11
N PHE A 81 3.66 -9.42 -5.74
CA PHE A 81 3.78 -8.05 -5.24
C PHE A 81 3.31 -7.03 -6.27
N PHE A 82 3.70 -7.15 -7.54
CA PHE A 82 3.24 -6.28 -8.62
C PHE A 82 1.72 -6.41 -8.85
N ASP A 83 1.18 -7.62 -8.74
CA ASP A 83 -0.24 -7.90 -8.90
C ASP A 83 -1.08 -7.17 -7.83
N VAL A 84 -0.58 -7.00 -6.61
CA VAL A 84 -1.26 -6.17 -5.59
C VAL A 84 -1.48 -4.75 -6.12
N PHE A 85 -0.45 -4.12 -6.69
CA PHE A 85 -0.57 -2.77 -7.27
C PHE A 85 -1.48 -2.77 -8.50
N TYR A 86 -1.43 -3.80 -9.34
CA TYR A 86 -2.32 -3.95 -10.49
C TYR A 86 -3.80 -4.01 -10.08
N GLN A 87 -4.13 -4.76 -9.02
CA GLN A 87 -5.49 -4.78 -8.48
C GLN A 87 -5.92 -3.41 -7.94
N ARG A 88 -5.02 -2.66 -7.28
CA ARG A 88 -5.31 -1.28 -6.83
C ARG A 88 -5.55 -0.34 -8.01
N SER A 89 -4.76 -0.44 -9.07
CA SER A 89 -4.94 0.35 -10.31
C SER A 89 -6.34 0.15 -10.90
N LYS A 90 -6.80 -1.11 -11.00
CA LYS A 90 -8.16 -1.44 -11.49
C LYS A 90 -9.27 -0.80 -10.65
N GLN A 91 -9.06 -0.67 -9.35
CA GLN A 91 -10.00 -0.04 -8.41
C GLN A 91 -9.91 1.51 -8.41
N GLY A 92 -8.96 2.10 -9.14
CA GLY A 92 -8.70 3.54 -9.11
C GLY A 92 -7.99 4.00 -7.83
N TYR A 93 -7.39 3.07 -7.10
CA TYR A 93 -6.69 3.34 -5.84
C TYR A 93 -5.20 3.55 -6.07
N ILE A 94 -4.59 4.37 -5.23
CA ILE A 94 -3.12 4.38 -5.08
C ILE A 94 -2.70 3.46 -3.92
N CYS A 95 -1.41 3.21 -3.83
CA CYS A 95 -0.80 2.52 -2.68
C CYS A 95 -1.07 3.30 -1.38
N LEU A 96 -1.30 2.60 -0.26
CA LEU A 96 -1.55 3.23 1.04
C LEU A 96 -0.35 4.08 1.48
N MET A 97 0.86 3.52 1.35
CA MET A 97 2.11 4.25 1.56
C MET A 97 2.13 5.51 0.68
N GLY A 98 1.87 5.38 -0.62
CA GLY A 98 1.80 6.51 -1.55
C GLY A 98 0.75 7.57 -1.20
N SER A 99 -0.38 7.19 -0.60
CA SER A 99 -1.41 8.16 -0.16
C SER A 99 -1.07 8.86 1.15
N LEU A 100 -0.26 8.23 2.02
CA LEU A 100 0.08 8.76 3.34
C LEU A 100 1.39 9.55 3.32
N SER A 101 2.33 9.25 2.41
CA SER A 101 3.61 9.95 2.31
C SER A 101 3.47 11.48 2.11
N PRO A 102 2.56 12.01 1.27
CA PRO A 102 2.39 13.46 1.13
C PRO A 102 1.83 14.14 2.38
N ASP A 103 1.05 13.41 3.18
CA ASP A 103 0.45 13.90 4.43
C ASP A 103 1.39 13.71 5.64
N TYR A 104 2.52 13.01 5.49
CA TYR A 104 3.34 12.47 6.59
C TYR A 104 3.69 13.49 7.68
N GLU A 105 4.13 14.69 7.30
CA GLU A 105 4.54 15.76 8.22
C GLU A 105 3.38 16.36 9.02
N THR A 106 2.13 16.07 8.63
CA THR A 106 0.92 16.53 9.33
C THR A 106 0.25 15.43 10.15
N LEU A 107 0.72 14.18 10.01
CA LEU A 107 0.22 13.06 10.79
C LEU A 107 0.68 13.19 12.25
N SER A 108 -0.04 12.55 13.17
CA SER A 108 0.43 12.43 14.54
C SER A 108 1.67 11.54 14.63
N ALA A 109 2.50 11.72 15.65
CA ALA A 109 3.72 10.92 15.85
C ALA A 109 3.44 9.40 15.86
N ALA A 110 2.35 8.98 16.51
CA ALA A 110 1.94 7.57 16.53
C ALA A 110 1.59 7.01 15.13
N MET A 111 1.03 7.85 14.26
CA MET A 111 0.70 7.44 12.89
C MET A 111 1.93 7.49 11.98
N GLN A 112 2.83 8.47 12.18
CA GLN A 112 4.13 8.52 11.49
C GLN A 112 4.95 7.25 11.74
N GLU A 113 5.03 6.79 13.00
CA GLU A 113 5.69 5.54 13.38
C GLU A 113 5.11 4.34 12.62
N LYS A 114 3.77 4.26 12.52
CA LYS A 114 3.10 3.17 11.79
C LYS A 114 3.37 3.20 10.29
N VAL A 115 3.37 4.38 9.68
CA VAL A 115 3.71 4.53 8.26
C VAL A 115 5.17 4.15 8.01
N GLN A 116 6.09 4.57 8.88
CA GLN A 116 7.50 4.21 8.79
C GLN A 116 7.69 2.70 8.87
N HIS A 117 7.11 2.05 9.89
CA HIS A 117 7.19 0.61 10.07
C HIS A 117 6.65 -0.17 8.86
N MET A 118 5.49 0.21 8.32
CA MET A 118 4.94 -0.40 7.11
C MET A 118 5.87 -0.22 5.89
N SER A 119 6.50 0.95 5.76
CA SER A 119 7.39 1.27 4.65
C SER A 119 8.69 0.46 4.72
N GLU A 120 9.27 0.36 5.91
CA GLU A 120 10.46 -0.45 6.19
C GLU A 120 10.20 -1.93 5.92
N ASP A 121 9.07 -2.47 6.39
CA ASP A 121 8.69 -3.88 6.17
C ASP A 121 8.53 -4.24 4.69
N VAL A 122 7.92 -3.35 3.89
CA VAL A 122 7.83 -3.52 2.44
C VAL A 122 9.21 -3.49 1.79
N LEU A 123 10.05 -2.50 2.14
CA LEU A 123 11.38 -2.34 1.55
C LEU A 123 12.29 -3.52 1.91
N GLU A 124 12.28 -3.97 3.16
CA GLU A 124 13.04 -5.13 3.62
C GLU A 124 12.61 -6.38 2.84
N TRP A 125 11.31 -6.63 2.72
CA TRP A 125 10.81 -7.79 2.00
C TRP A 125 11.23 -7.77 0.52
N VAL A 126 11.04 -6.66 -0.20
CA VAL A 126 11.45 -6.54 -1.61
C VAL A 126 12.97 -6.73 -1.76
N THR A 127 13.75 -6.16 -0.85
CA THR A 127 15.23 -6.29 -0.83
C THR A 127 15.64 -7.75 -0.72
N LEU A 128 15.06 -8.49 0.22
CA LEU A 128 15.34 -9.91 0.43
C LEU A 128 14.89 -10.77 -0.76
N CYS A 129 13.72 -10.48 -1.33
CA CYS A 129 13.21 -11.17 -2.51
C CYS A 129 14.16 -11.01 -3.70
N LEU A 130 14.62 -9.79 -3.96
CA LEU A 130 15.57 -9.50 -5.05
C LEU A 130 16.92 -10.17 -4.82
N GLU A 131 17.46 -10.09 -3.60
CA GLU A 131 18.74 -10.70 -3.25
C GLU A 131 18.72 -12.23 -3.40
N ASN A 132 17.66 -12.87 -2.90
CA ASN A 132 17.51 -14.32 -2.97
C ASN A 132 17.26 -14.80 -4.40
N GLY A 133 16.43 -14.09 -5.17
CA GLY A 133 16.22 -14.39 -6.59
C GLY A 133 17.49 -14.23 -7.41
N ARG A 134 18.30 -13.20 -7.13
CA ARG A 134 19.61 -13.02 -7.77
C ARG A 134 20.57 -14.18 -7.47
N LYS A 135 20.64 -14.66 -6.23
CA LYS A 135 21.47 -15.83 -5.87
C LYS A 135 21.05 -17.10 -6.61
N LYS A 136 19.78 -17.20 -6.99
CA LYS A 136 19.21 -18.30 -7.78
C LYS A 136 19.20 -18.04 -9.29
N GLN A 137 19.82 -16.94 -9.75
CA GLN A 137 19.87 -16.54 -11.16
C GLN A 137 18.48 -16.26 -11.77
N LEU A 138 17.48 -15.95 -10.93
CA LEU A 138 16.13 -15.58 -11.35
C LEU A 138 16.03 -14.08 -11.67
N PHE A 139 16.96 -13.28 -11.16
CA PHE A 139 17.02 -11.84 -11.39
C PHE A 139 18.43 -11.39 -11.77
N HIS A 140 18.49 -10.39 -12.65
CA HIS A 140 19.70 -9.75 -13.12
C HIS A 140 19.59 -8.24 -12.93
N PHE A 141 20.39 -7.66 -12.05
CA PHE A 141 20.46 -6.22 -11.88
C PHE A 141 21.82 -5.79 -11.33
N GLU A 142 22.21 -4.57 -11.68
CA GLU A 142 23.41 -3.93 -11.14
C GLU A 142 23.12 -3.24 -9.79
N GLY A 143 24.16 -3.19 -8.94
CA GLY A 143 24.11 -2.57 -7.62
C GLY A 143 23.67 -3.51 -6.50
N ASP A 144 23.45 -2.93 -5.31
CA ASP A 144 22.89 -3.63 -4.17
C ASP A 144 21.36 -3.80 -4.28
N ALA A 145 20.86 -4.88 -3.68
CA ALA A 145 19.44 -5.22 -3.74
C ALA A 145 18.55 -4.16 -3.05
N TYR A 146 19.06 -3.44 -2.05
CA TYR A 146 18.31 -2.41 -1.35
C TYR A 146 18.04 -1.19 -2.24
N ASN A 147 19.07 -0.68 -2.92
CA ASN A 147 18.92 0.39 -3.91
C ASN A 147 17.99 -0.04 -5.06
N ARG A 148 18.07 -1.31 -5.48
CA ARG A 148 17.12 -1.83 -6.47
C ARG A 148 15.69 -1.89 -5.92
N ALA A 149 15.49 -2.30 -4.67
CA ALA A 149 14.19 -2.30 -4.01
C ALA A 149 13.60 -0.88 -3.91
N LEU A 150 14.42 0.12 -3.57
CA LEU A 150 14.00 1.53 -3.59
C LEU A 150 13.48 1.96 -4.96
N LEU A 151 14.18 1.61 -6.04
CA LEU A 151 13.73 1.89 -7.40
C LEU A 151 12.42 1.17 -7.71
N VAL A 152 12.28 -0.10 -7.35
CA VAL A 152 11.05 -0.87 -7.57
C VAL A 152 9.88 -0.24 -6.84
N VAL A 153 9.99 -0.05 -5.53
CA VAL A 153 8.93 0.45 -4.66
C VAL A 153 8.53 1.88 -5.05
N SER A 154 9.49 2.77 -5.30
CA SER A 154 9.20 4.16 -5.71
C SER A 154 8.49 4.25 -7.06
N ASN A 155 8.90 3.44 -8.05
CA ASN A 155 8.23 3.39 -9.35
C ASN A 155 6.83 2.79 -9.26
N MET A 156 6.62 1.77 -8.44
CA MET A 156 5.28 1.18 -8.25
C MET A 156 4.31 2.14 -7.54
N ILE A 157 4.78 2.95 -6.59
CA ILE A 157 3.98 4.03 -6.00
C ILE A 157 3.68 5.11 -7.04
N SER A 158 4.73 5.61 -7.70
CA SER A 158 4.64 6.76 -8.60
C SER A 158 3.84 6.45 -9.86
N SER A 159 3.89 5.22 -10.35
CA SER A 159 3.12 4.79 -11.52
C SER A 159 1.61 4.85 -11.27
N LEU A 160 1.14 4.49 -10.08
CA LEU A 160 -0.27 4.66 -9.69
C LEU A 160 -0.67 6.13 -9.57
N LEU A 161 0.22 6.99 -9.08
CA LEU A 161 0.00 8.44 -9.01
C LEU A 161 -0.06 9.06 -10.40
N LEU A 162 0.90 8.75 -11.27
CA LEU A 162 0.93 9.22 -12.65
C LEU A 162 -0.30 8.75 -13.43
N ALA A 163 -0.69 7.49 -13.27
CA ALA A 163 -1.86 6.93 -13.96
C ALA A 163 -3.16 7.71 -13.70
N ARG A 164 -3.27 8.43 -12.58
CA ARG A 164 -4.42 9.32 -12.30
C ARG A 164 -4.52 10.50 -13.24
N VAL A 165 -3.39 11.04 -13.69
CA VAL A 165 -3.33 12.30 -14.45
C VAL A 165 -2.95 12.09 -15.91
N THR A 166 -2.30 10.97 -16.24
CA THR A 166 -1.82 10.67 -17.60
C THR A 166 -2.52 9.50 -18.29
N GLY A 167 -3.38 8.75 -17.58
CA GLY A 167 -4.10 7.60 -18.13
C GLY A 167 -3.69 6.27 -17.48
N LYS A 168 -4.63 5.33 -17.39
CA LYS A 168 -4.48 4.07 -16.64
C LYS A 168 -3.39 3.16 -17.22
N GLU A 169 -3.12 3.27 -18.51
CA GLU A 169 -2.10 2.51 -19.23
C GLU A 169 -0.68 2.82 -18.74
N VAL A 170 -0.44 3.98 -18.12
CA VAL A 170 0.89 4.37 -17.64
C VAL A 170 1.37 3.45 -16.52
N PHE A 171 0.46 2.99 -15.66
CA PHE A 171 0.78 2.00 -14.65
C PHE A 171 1.35 0.73 -15.28
N GLU A 172 0.62 0.16 -16.24
CA GLU A 172 0.99 -1.10 -16.90
C GLU A 172 2.31 -0.97 -17.66
N LYS A 173 2.54 0.16 -18.33
CA LYS A 173 3.80 0.41 -19.05
C LYS A 173 5.00 0.43 -18.09
N ILE A 174 4.90 1.13 -16.97
CA ILE A 174 5.99 1.22 -15.98
C ILE A 174 6.20 -0.13 -15.29
N SER A 175 5.13 -0.79 -14.84
CA SER A 175 5.23 -2.08 -14.14
C SER A 175 5.86 -3.16 -15.03
N ASN A 176 5.44 -3.24 -16.30
CA ASN A 176 5.96 -4.25 -17.23
C ASN A 176 7.42 -4.00 -17.59
N GLN A 177 7.81 -2.74 -17.81
CA GLN A 177 9.20 -2.39 -18.09
C GLN A 177 10.09 -2.71 -16.88
N LEU A 178 9.64 -2.36 -15.68
CA LEU A 178 10.37 -2.61 -14.44
C LEU A 178 10.58 -4.12 -14.17
N LEU A 179 9.57 -4.96 -14.42
CA LEU A 179 9.74 -6.42 -14.33
C LEU A 179 10.74 -6.94 -15.36
N LYS A 180 10.65 -6.45 -16.61
CA LYS A 180 11.56 -6.85 -17.68
C LYS A 180 13.02 -6.46 -17.38
N ASP A 181 13.23 -5.34 -16.72
CA ASP A 181 14.58 -4.87 -16.33
C ASP A 181 15.20 -5.69 -15.20
N LEU A 182 14.43 -6.56 -14.53
CA LEU A 182 14.87 -7.39 -13.42
C LEU A 182 15.09 -8.86 -13.80
N LEU A 183 14.42 -9.35 -14.85
CA LEU A 183 14.48 -10.75 -15.31
C LEU A 183 15.61 -10.94 -16.32
#